data_AF-A0A804QU27-F1
#
_entry.id   AF-A0A804QU27-F1
#
_cell.length_a   1.000
_cell.length_b   1.000
_cell.length_c   1.000
_cell.angle_alpha   90.00
_cell.angle_beta   90.00
_cell.angle_gamma   90.00
#
_symmetry.space_group_name_H-M   'P 1'
#
loop_
_entity.id
_entity.type
_entity.pdbx_description
1 polymer ?
#
loop_
_entity_poly.entity_id
_entity_poly.type
_entity_poly.pdbx_seq_one_letter_code
_entity_poly.pdbx_strand_id
1 'polypeptide(L)'
;MLTRWFFNLGDGMLIDASADGLDVHVQLSRVTRYTSSAHPRKAEDLEEEVKLNEHLASKLESEVLKDVVSQIVQDAKKNRKFTETVELQISLKNYDQQKDKSFSGSVKLPRIPRPKMKVCMLGDAQHVEEAKKMGLDYMDVEALKKMNKNKKLVKKLAKKYHAFLASETIIKQIPRLLGPGLNKAGKFPTLVTHQESLESKVNETKATVKFQLKKVLCMGVAVGNLSMEEKQIQQNIQMSVNFLVSLLTKNWQNVSDPLVFIASMP
;
A
#
# COMPACT_ATOMS: atom_id res chain seq x y z
N MET A 1 -0.67 34.40 25.56
CA MET A 1 0.74 34.02 25.85
C MET A 1 1.08 32.77 25.05
N LEU A 2 1.54 32.94 23.81
CA LEU A 2 1.94 31.84 22.93
C LEU A 2 3.43 31.98 22.63
N THR A 3 4.19 31.06 23.18
CA THR A 3 5.64 30.94 23.12
C THR A 3 6.05 30.52 21.72
N ARG A 4 6.69 31.43 20.98
CA ARG A 4 7.22 31.22 19.62
C ARG A 4 8.62 30.61 19.73
N TRP A 5 8.79 29.38 19.25
CA TRP A 5 10.11 28.77 19.09
C TRP A 5 10.56 28.99 17.64
N PHE A 6 11.65 29.73 17.48
CA PHE A 6 12.36 29.89 16.21
C PHE A 6 13.25 28.67 15.97
N PHE A 7 13.11 28.02 14.82
CA PHE A 7 14.18 27.21 14.25
C PHE A 7 14.50 27.75 12.85
N ASN A 8 15.74 28.20 12.72
CA ASN A 8 16.34 28.74 11.52
C ASN A 8 16.88 27.57 10.67
N LEU A 9 16.41 27.44 9.44
CA LEU A 9 17.11 26.70 8.37
C LEU A 9 16.64 27.28 7.03
N GLY A 10 17.64 27.66 6.23
CA GLY A 10 17.53 28.53 5.07
C GLY A 10 16.71 27.98 3.90
N ASP A 11 16.46 28.91 2.98
CA ASP A 11 15.78 28.79 1.69
C ASP A 11 14.25 28.81 1.72
N GLY A 12 13.73 29.99 2.09
CA GLY A 12 12.86 30.78 1.20
C GLY A 12 11.60 30.12 0.64
N MET A 13 10.63 29.80 1.48
CA MET A 13 9.21 30.02 1.15
C MET A 13 8.38 30.13 2.44
N LEU A 14 7.77 31.28 2.64
CA LEU A 14 6.94 31.63 3.79
C LEU A 14 5.49 31.30 3.43
N ILE A 15 4.84 30.40 4.17
CA ILE A 15 3.38 30.23 4.06
C ILE A 15 2.82 30.21 5.48
N ASP A 16 2.14 31.29 5.82
CA ASP A 16 1.31 31.42 7.01
C ASP A 16 0.11 30.45 6.89
N ALA A 17 -0.18 29.71 7.95
CA ALA A 17 -1.42 28.96 8.07
C ALA A 17 -2.04 29.26 9.44
N SER A 18 -2.91 30.27 9.47
CA SER A 18 -3.89 30.45 10.53
C SER A 18 -5.03 29.46 10.30
N ALA A 19 -5.41 28.72 11.34
CA ALA A 19 -6.52 27.78 11.29
C ALA A 19 -7.75 28.45 11.89
N ASP A 20 -8.74 28.77 11.05
CA ASP A 20 -10.14 28.97 11.46
C ASP A 20 -11.05 28.42 10.35
N GLY A 21 -12.18 27.83 10.76
CA GLY A 21 -12.88 26.77 10.03
C GLY A 21 -13.71 27.14 8.79
N LEU A 22 -14.30 26.05 8.24
CA LEU A 22 -15.20 25.91 7.09
C LEU A 22 -14.57 25.99 5.67
N ASP A 23 -15.03 25.05 4.83
CA ASP A 23 -14.76 24.85 3.40
C ASP A 23 -13.34 24.51 2.94
N VAL A 24 -13.09 23.20 2.77
CA VAL A 24 -12.00 22.71 1.90
C VAL A 24 -12.60 22.36 0.54
N HIS A 25 -12.79 23.40 -0.28
CA HIS A 25 -13.08 23.26 -1.71
C HIS A 25 -11.75 22.97 -2.43
N VAL A 26 -11.44 21.70 -2.72
CA VAL A 26 -10.31 21.35 -3.60
C VAL A 26 -10.82 21.32 -5.04
N GLN A 27 -10.69 22.45 -5.74
CA GLN A 27 -10.77 22.46 -7.20
C GLN A 27 -9.44 21.99 -7.81
N LEU A 28 -9.58 21.02 -8.73
CA LEU A 28 -8.71 20.60 -9.85
C LEU A 28 -7.20 20.91 -9.79
N SER A 29 -6.35 19.88 -9.94
CA SER A 29 -5.60 19.61 -11.19
C SER A 29 -4.32 18.78 -10.99
N ARG A 30 -3.92 18.08 -12.07
CA ARG A 30 -2.60 17.51 -12.42
C ARG A 30 -2.12 16.24 -11.72
N VAL A 31 -2.09 15.16 -12.52
CA VAL A 31 -1.09 14.08 -12.39
C VAL A 31 0.29 14.70 -12.54
N THR A 32 0.95 14.94 -11.41
CA THR A 32 2.32 15.43 -11.38
C THR A 32 3.23 14.28 -11.00
N ARG A 33 4.10 13.89 -11.94
CA ARG A 33 5.18 12.93 -11.75
C ARG A 33 6.05 13.37 -10.56
N TYR A 34 6.12 12.56 -9.51
CA TYR A 34 7.24 12.65 -8.55
C TYR A 34 8.41 11.85 -9.10
N THR A 35 9.12 12.42 -10.08
CA THR A 35 10.53 12.12 -10.29
C THR A 35 11.31 13.32 -9.79
N SER A 36 12.20 13.11 -8.81
CA SER A 36 13.19 14.09 -8.38
C SER A 36 14.07 14.49 -9.56
N SER A 37 13.67 15.54 -10.28
CA SER A 37 14.50 16.41 -11.14
C SER A 37 13.60 17.40 -11.88
N ALA A 38 13.92 18.68 -11.73
CA ALA A 38 13.19 19.87 -12.20
C ALA A 38 12.86 19.92 -13.70
N HIS A 39 11.65 20.41 -14.03
CA HIS A 39 11.30 21.48 -15.00
C HIS A 39 9.80 21.38 -15.39
N PRO A 40 8.98 22.45 -15.24
CA PRO A 40 7.57 22.43 -15.66
C PRO A 40 7.41 22.82 -17.15
N ARG A 41 6.59 22.07 -17.90
CA ARG A 41 6.16 22.41 -19.28
C ARG A 41 4.78 23.09 -19.30
N LYS A 42 4.50 23.84 -20.38
CA LYS A 42 3.34 24.74 -20.58
C LYS A 42 2.01 24.00 -20.72
N ALA A 43 0.92 24.74 -20.52
CA ALA A 43 -0.43 24.22 -20.26
C ALA A 43 -1.32 23.97 -21.51
N GLU A 44 -0.84 24.28 -22.72
CA GLU A 44 -1.68 24.25 -23.94
C GLU A 44 -1.77 22.86 -24.60
N ASP A 45 -0.86 21.93 -24.30
CA ASP A 45 -0.90 20.54 -24.82
C ASP A 45 -1.86 19.62 -24.02
N LEU A 46 -2.57 20.14 -23.02
CA LEU A 46 -3.38 19.36 -22.06
C LEU A 46 -4.85 19.15 -22.47
N GLU A 47 -5.36 19.88 -23.45
CA GLU A 47 -6.79 19.82 -23.81
C GLU A 47 -7.14 18.75 -24.85
N GLU A 48 -6.16 18.24 -25.62
CA GLU A 48 -6.42 17.19 -26.62
C GLU A 48 -6.35 15.75 -26.05
N GLU A 49 -5.55 15.48 -25.00
CA GLU A 49 -5.54 14.16 -24.34
C GLU A 49 -6.81 13.86 -23.53
N VAL A 50 -7.60 14.88 -23.17
CA VAL A 50 -8.82 14.73 -22.35
C VAL A 50 -9.99 14.14 -23.15
N LYS A 51 -9.99 14.26 -24.48
CA LYS A 51 -11.10 13.77 -25.33
C LYS A 51 -11.01 12.28 -25.69
N LEU A 52 -9.90 11.60 -25.43
CA LEU A 52 -9.73 10.19 -25.81
C LEU A 52 -10.20 9.19 -24.74
N ASN A 53 -10.53 9.65 -23.52
CA ASN A 53 -10.73 8.77 -22.36
C ASN A 53 -12.18 8.62 -21.86
N GLU A 54 -13.18 9.05 -22.62
CA GLU A 54 -14.61 8.88 -22.23
C GLU A 54 -15.13 7.43 -22.38
N HIS A 55 -14.36 6.47 -22.92
CA HIS A 55 -14.85 5.11 -23.20
C HIS A 55 -14.39 3.98 -22.28
N LEU A 56 -13.49 4.22 -21.31
CA LEU A 56 -12.96 3.14 -20.45
C LEU A 56 -13.89 2.69 -19.32
N ALA A 57 -15.00 3.40 -19.08
CA ALA A 57 -15.94 3.10 -17.98
C ALA A 57 -16.77 1.82 -18.16
N SER A 58 -16.58 1.04 -19.24
CA SER A 58 -17.40 -0.15 -19.51
C SER A 58 -16.65 -1.49 -19.64
N LYS A 59 -15.31 -1.49 -19.67
CA LYS A 59 -14.43 -2.67 -19.54
C LYS A 59 -13.00 -2.13 -19.47
N LEU A 60 -12.20 -2.58 -18.51
CA LEU A 60 -10.75 -2.47 -18.62
C LEU A 60 -10.33 -3.25 -19.87
N GLU A 61 -10.25 -2.58 -21.01
CA GLU A 61 -9.83 -3.19 -22.26
C GLU A 61 -8.40 -3.69 -22.07
N SER A 62 -8.20 -4.97 -22.33
CA SER A 62 -6.90 -5.62 -22.16
C SER A 62 -5.81 -5.00 -23.02
N GLU A 63 -6.19 -4.28 -24.09
CA GLU A 63 -5.26 -3.57 -24.97
C GLU A 63 -4.77 -2.28 -24.32
N VAL A 64 -5.67 -1.42 -23.85
CA VAL A 64 -5.30 -0.19 -23.14
C VAL A 64 -4.45 -0.48 -21.90
N LEU A 65 -4.77 -1.54 -21.15
CA LEU A 65 -3.95 -1.96 -20.01
C LEU A 65 -2.53 -2.39 -20.41
N LYS A 66 -2.37 -3.05 -21.57
CA LYS A 66 -1.04 -3.44 -22.05
C LYS A 66 -0.23 -2.22 -22.42
N ASP A 67 -0.83 -1.26 -23.11
CA ASP A 67 -0.13 -0.07 -23.56
C ASP A 67 0.36 0.76 -22.37
N VAL A 68 -0.50 0.97 -21.37
CA VAL A 68 -0.14 1.67 -20.13
C VAL A 68 0.98 0.95 -19.38
N VAL A 69 0.89 -0.39 -19.24
CA VAL A 69 1.94 -1.18 -18.56
C VAL A 69 3.25 -1.14 -19.33
N SER A 70 3.21 -1.28 -20.66
CA SER A 70 4.40 -1.23 -21.53
C SER A 70 5.07 0.14 -21.41
N GLN A 71 4.29 1.23 -21.38
CA GLN A 71 4.81 2.58 -21.21
C GLN A 71 5.48 2.78 -19.84
N ILE A 72 4.88 2.27 -18.75
CA ILE A 72 5.49 2.33 -17.41
C ILE A 72 6.81 1.55 -17.36
N VAL A 73 6.85 0.36 -17.95
CA VAL A 73 8.06 -0.48 -18.00
C VAL A 73 9.15 0.18 -18.84
N GLN A 74 8.79 0.82 -19.95
CA GLN A 74 9.72 1.57 -20.80
C GLN A 74 10.29 2.80 -20.09
N ASP A 75 9.45 3.59 -19.42
CA ASP A 75 9.89 4.78 -18.68
C ASP A 75 10.84 4.43 -17.53
N ALA A 76 10.67 3.25 -16.94
CA ALA A 76 11.49 2.77 -15.84
C ALA A 76 12.81 2.08 -16.29
N LYS A 77 13.02 1.85 -17.59
CA LYS A 77 14.28 1.29 -18.13
C LYS A 77 15.51 2.20 -17.99
N LYS A 78 15.37 3.41 -17.42
CA LYS A 78 16.54 4.20 -17.01
C LYS A 78 17.31 3.42 -15.94
N ASN A 79 18.34 2.69 -16.36
CA ASN A 79 19.21 1.81 -15.58
C ASN A 79 19.46 2.31 -14.14
N ARG A 80 18.63 1.86 -13.22
CA ARG A 80 18.77 2.10 -11.78
C ARG A 80 19.10 0.78 -11.11
N LYS A 81 20.02 0.80 -10.15
CA LYS A 81 20.58 -0.40 -9.48
C LYS A 81 19.59 -1.12 -8.55
N PHE A 82 18.31 -0.75 -8.55
CA PHE A 82 17.30 -1.29 -7.64
C PHE A 82 16.01 -1.61 -8.41
N THR A 83 15.34 -2.68 -7.99
CA THR A 83 14.06 -3.11 -8.55
C THR A 83 12.94 -2.18 -8.06
N GLU A 84 12.36 -1.39 -8.96
CA GLU A 84 11.22 -0.53 -8.64
C GLU A 84 9.93 -1.37 -8.51
N THR A 85 9.04 -0.94 -7.62
CA THR A 85 7.71 -1.54 -7.44
C THR A 85 6.69 -0.73 -8.22
N VAL A 86 5.84 -1.39 -9.00
CA VAL A 86 4.71 -0.75 -9.68
C VAL A 86 3.52 -0.75 -8.73
N GLU A 87 3.04 0.45 -8.40
CA GLU A 87 1.86 0.69 -7.58
C GLU A 87 0.72 1.21 -8.43
N LEU A 88 -0.46 0.62 -8.21
CA LEU A 88 -1.74 1.08 -8.72
C LEU A 88 -2.37 1.99 -7.68
N GLN A 89 -2.60 3.24 -8.05
CA GLN A 89 -3.30 4.22 -7.26
C GLN A 89 -4.69 4.48 -7.84
N ILE A 90 -5.70 4.33 -6.99
CA ILE A 90 -7.11 4.44 -7.35
C ILE A 90 -7.73 5.52 -6.48
N SER A 91 -8.43 6.46 -7.11
CA SER A 91 -9.21 7.49 -6.44
C SER A 91 -10.69 7.13 -6.51
N LEU A 92 -11.40 7.25 -5.39
CA LEU A 92 -12.85 7.07 -5.35
C LEU A 92 -13.56 8.42 -5.56
N LYS A 93 -14.63 8.40 -6.35
CA LYS A 93 -15.52 9.55 -6.59
C LYS A 93 -16.89 9.27 -5.97
N ASN A 94 -17.59 10.33 -5.57
CA ASN A 94 -18.95 10.25 -5.03
C ASN A 94 -19.13 9.29 -3.84
N TYR A 95 -18.06 9.10 -3.05
CA TYR A 95 -18.05 8.23 -1.88
C TYR A 95 -18.13 9.06 -0.59
N ASP A 96 -19.20 8.89 0.18
CA ASP A 96 -19.39 9.61 1.44
C ASP A 96 -19.05 8.69 2.61
N GLN A 97 -18.00 9.00 3.37
CA GLN A 97 -17.51 8.15 4.45
C GLN A 97 -18.50 7.98 5.60
N GLN A 98 -19.50 8.85 5.71
CA GLN A 98 -20.52 8.77 6.76
C GLN A 98 -21.73 7.93 6.32
N LYS A 99 -22.08 7.98 5.05
CA LYS A 99 -23.23 7.27 4.49
C LYS A 99 -22.87 5.89 3.97
N ASP A 100 -21.69 5.77 3.36
CA ASP A 100 -21.19 4.54 2.78
C ASP A 100 -20.34 3.76 3.78
N LYS A 101 -20.51 2.44 3.78
CA LYS A 101 -19.81 1.52 4.69
C LYS A 101 -18.31 1.55 4.41
N SER A 102 -17.49 1.72 5.44
CA SER A 102 -16.04 1.57 5.29
C SER A 102 -15.72 0.13 4.89
N PHE A 103 -14.97 -0.07 3.80
CA PHE A 103 -14.54 -1.42 3.39
C PHE A 103 -13.05 -1.64 3.69
N SER A 104 -12.75 -2.87 4.07
CA SER A 104 -11.40 -3.39 4.19
C SER A 104 -11.41 -4.78 3.58
N GLY A 105 -10.69 -4.96 2.47
CA GLY A 105 -10.61 -6.22 1.76
C GLY A 105 -9.16 -6.60 1.52
N SER A 106 -8.89 -7.90 1.40
CA SER A 106 -7.59 -8.41 1.02
C SER A 106 -7.74 -9.36 -0.15
N VAL A 107 -6.92 -9.19 -1.18
CA VAL A 107 -6.88 -10.07 -2.35
C VAL A 107 -5.50 -10.71 -2.45
N LYS A 108 -5.47 -12.00 -2.74
CA LYS A 108 -4.23 -12.73 -3.05
C LYS A 108 -3.95 -12.58 -4.53
N LEU A 109 -2.82 -11.95 -4.88
CA LEU A 109 -2.39 -11.84 -6.27
C LEU A 109 -1.73 -13.16 -6.73
N PRO A 110 -1.85 -13.52 -8.03
CA PRO A 110 -1.19 -14.70 -8.58
C PRO A 110 0.35 -14.62 -8.49
N ARG A 111 0.89 -13.40 -8.56
CA ARG A 111 2.33 -13.15 -8.53
C ARG A 111 2.68 -12.16 -7.44
N ILE A 112 3.79 -12.42 -6.76
CA ILE A 112 4.25 -11.63 -5.61
C ILE A 112 4.77 -10.27 -6.08
N PRO A 113 4.12 -9.15 -5.72
CA PRO A 113 4.56 -7.82 -6.16
C PRO A 113 5.85 -7.38 -5.45
N ARG A 114 5.99 -7.69 -4.15
CA ARG A 114 7.10 -7.26 -3.30
C ARG A 114 7.88 -8.45 -2.72
N PRO A 115 8.85 -9.02 -3.46
CA PRO A 115 9.62 -10.18 -2.99
C PRO A 115 10.44 -9.88 -1.72
N LYS A 116 10.90 -8.63 -1.55
CA LYS A 116 11.70 -8.16 -0.40
C LYS A 116 10.86 -7.78 0.83
N MET A 117 9.58 -8.13 0.87
CA MET A 117 8.73 -7.83 2.02
C MET A 117 9.22 -8.56 3.28
N LYS A 118 9.58 -7.79 4.32
CA LYS A 118 10.00 -8.32 5.63
C LYS A 118 8.80 -8.83 6.42
N VAL A 119 8.75 -10.14 6.64
CA VAL A 119 7.75 -10.85 7.44
C VAL A 119 8.42 -11.36 8.71
N CYS A 120 7.77 -11.20 9.86
CA CYS A 120 8.25 -11.72 11.14
C CYS A 120 7.32 -12.82 11.66
N MET A 121 7.88 -13.95 12.08
CA MET A 121 7.15 -15.05 12.71
C MET A 121 7.13 -14.88 14.24
N LEU A 122 5.94 -14.94 14.83
CA LEU A 122 5.69 -14.90 16.28
C LEU A 122 5.20 -16.27 16.73
N GLY A 123 6.10 -17.11 17.24
CA GLY A 123 5.84 -18.54 17.38
C GLY A 123 6.41 -19.16 18.64
N ASP A 124 5.93 -20.38 18.91
CA ASP A 124 6.59 -21.28 19.86
C ASP A 124 7.87 -21.85 19.24
N ALA A 125 8.59 -22.66 20.01
CA ALA A 125 9.87 -23.25 19.60
C ALA A 125 9.82 -23.94 18.23
N GLN A 126 8.75 -24.70 17.92
CA GLN A 126 8.61 -25.39 16.62
C GLN A 126 8.59 -24.40 15.43
N HIS A 127 7.71 -23.39 15.49
CA HIS A 127 7.62 -22.37 14.45
C HIS A 127 8.88 -21.50 14.36
N VAL A 128 9.55 -21.26 15.49
CA VAL A 128 10.83 -20.54 15.53
C VAL A 128 11.93 -21.33 14.83
N GLU A 129 12.00 -22.65 15.02
CA GLU A 129 12.96 -23.51 14.32
C GLU A 129 12.71 -23.54 12.82
N GLU A 130 11.45 -23.67 12.40
CA GLU A 130 11.08 -23.60 10.98
C GLU A 130 11.43 -22.25 10.35
N ALA A 131 11.08 -21.15 11.03
CA ALA A 131 11.42 -19.80 10.59
C ALA A 131 12.95 -19.62 10.48
N LYS A 132 13.71 -20.14 11.45
CA LYS A 132 15.17 -20.07 11.46
C LYS A 132 15.79 -20.87 10.31
N LYS A 133 15.27 -22.05 10.00
CA LYS A 133 15.70 -22.85 8.82
C LYS A 133 15.48 -22.11 7.51
N MET A 134 14.38 -21.35 7.41
CA MET A 134 14.06 -20.53 6.24
C MET A 134 14.79 -19.18 6.18
N GLY A 135 15.50 -18.79 7.24
CA GLY A 135 16.11 -17.46 7.35
C GLY A 135 15.09 -16.32 7.51
N LEU A 136 13.91 -16.62 8.06
CA LEU A 136 12.91 -15.62 8.43
C LEU A 136 13.18 -15.07 9.83
N ASP A 137 12.93 -13.77 10.01
CA ASP A 137 12.99 -13.15 11.33
C ASP A 137 11.91 -13.74 12.23
N TYR A 138 12.31 -14.14 13.44
CA TYR A 138 11.41 -14.75 14.43
C TYR A 138 11.45 -14.01 15.76
N MET A 139 10.36 -14.14 16.53
CA MET A 139 10.34 -13.78 17.93
C MET A 139 9.66 -14.88 18.73
N ASP A 140 10.30 -15.23 19.84
CA ASP A 140 9.77 -16.15 20.83
C ASP A 140 8.80 -15.44 21.79
N VAL A 141 8.10 -16.24 22.58
CA VAL A 141 7.15 -15.78 23.60
C VAL A 141 7.86 -14.90 24.64
N GLU A 142 9.13 -15.17 24.95
CA GLU A 142 9.89 -14.43 25.95
C GLU A 142 10.28 -13.02 25.47
N ALA A 143 10.75 -12.86 24.23
CA ALA A 143 10.99 -11.55 23.64
C ALA A 143 9.69 -10.74 23.50
N LEU A 144 8.57 -11.41 23.18
CA LEU A 144 7.24 -10.79 23.18
C LEU A 144 6.86 -10.26 24.56
N LYS A 145 7.08 -11.04 25.62
CA LYS A 145 6.85 -10.61 27.02
C LYS A 145 7.76 -9.46 27.43
N LYS A 146 9.02 -9.45 26.98
CA LYS A 146 9.97 -8.36 27.30
C LYS A 146 9.56 -7.01 26.69
N MET A 147 8.76 -7.02 25.62
CA MET A 147 8.20 -5.82 24.99
C MET A 147 6.86 -5.37 25.56
N ASN A 148 6.31 -6.11 26.52
CA ASN A 148 5.02 -5.82 27.12
C ASN A 148 4.99 -4.39 27.70
N LYS A 149 3.95 -3.63 27.37
CA LYS A 149 3.70 -2.23 27.77
C LYS A 149 4.66 -1.16 27.23
N ASN A 150 5.77 -1.51 26.57
CA ASN A 150 6.70 -0.54 26.01
C ASN A 150 6.25 -0.02 24.62
N LYS A 151 5.38 1.00 24.60
CA LYS A 151 4.86 1.65 23.37
C LYS A 151 5.94 2.02 22.35
N LYS A 152 7.15 2.43 22.79
CA LYS A 152 8.25 2.82 21.90
C LYS A 152 8.83 1.64 21.12
N LEU A 153 9.00 0.49 21.77
CA LEU A 153 9.55 -0.72 21.13
C LEU A 153 8.54 -1.32 20.15
N VAL A 154 7.27 -1.40 20.53
CA VAL A 154 6.19 -1.88 19.64
C VAL A 154 6.10 -1.02 18.37
N LYS A 155 6.23 0.32 18.49
CA LYS A 155 6.27 1.22 17.33
C LYS A 155 7.50 0.98 16.43
N LYS A 156 8.68 0.71 17.00
CA LYS A 156 9.88 0.37 16.22
C LYS A 156 9.69 -0.94 15.46
N LEU A 157 9.10 -1.94 16.11
CA LEU A 157 8.87 -3.25 15.53
C LEU A 157 7.84 -3.21 14.40
N ALA A 158 6.73 -2.48 14.61
CA ALA A 158 5.72 -2.24 13.59
C ALA A 158 6.26 -1.44 12.39
N LYS A 159 7.37 -0.69 12.53
CA LYS A 159 8.05 -0.02 11.40
C LYS A 159 9.04 -0.95 10.68
N LYS A 160 9.71 -1.84 11.41
CA LYS A 160 10.72 -2.76 10.85
C LYS A 160 10.10 -3.81 9.91
N TYR A 161 8.93 -4.32 10.27
CA TYR A 161 8.26 -5.39 9.54
C TYR A 161 7.00 -4.91 8.82
N HIS A 162 6.69 -5.51 7.69
CA HIS A 162 5.49 -5.20 6.90
C HIS A 162 4.31 -6.06 7.33
N ALA A 163 4.57 -7.34 7.61
CA ALA A 163 3.56 -8.30 8.05
C ALA A 163 4.09 -9.18 9.19
N PHE A 164 3.15 -9.72 9.96
CA PHE A 164 3.42 -10.64 11.06
C PHE A 164 2.64 -11.92 10.85
N LEU A 165 3.25 -13.04 11.21
CA LEU A 165 2.61 -14.34 11.31
C LEU A 165 2.61 -14.75 12.78
N ALA A 166 1.57 -15.41 13.25
CA ALA A 166 1.46 -15.86 14.63
C ALA A 166 0.94 -17.28 14.73
N SER A 167 1.57 -18.09 15.59
CA SER A 167 1.06 -19.41 15.95
C SER A 167 -0.24 -19.28 16.75
N GLU A 168 -1.11 -20.29 16.65
CA GLU A 168 -2.38 -20.40 17.38
C GLU A 168 -2.26 -20.18 18.91
N THR A 169 -1.16 -20.61 19.50
CA THR A 169 -0.90 -20.51 20.93
C THR A 169 -0.67 -19.07 21.39
N ILE A 170 0.00 -18.27 20.56
CA ILE A 170 0.44 -16.91 20.88
C ILE A 170 -0.58 -15.87 20.43
N ILE A 171 -1.33 -16.11 19.34
CA ILE A 171 -2.22 -15.11 18.74
C ILE A 171 -3.23 -14.53 19.74
N LYS A 172 -3.71 -15.34 20.69
CA LYS A 172 -4.64 -14.92 21.76
C LYS A 172 -3.98 -13.95 22.76
N GLN A 173 -2.68 -14.06 22.94
CA GLN A 173 -1.91 -13.22 23.86
C GLN A 173 -1.46 -11.90 23.21
N ILE A 174 -1.38 -11.84 21.88
CA ILE A 174 -0.88 -10.67 21.12
C ILE A 174 -1.63 -9.37 21.46
N PRO A 175 -2.98 -9.33 21.46
CA PRO A 175 -3.71 -8.11 21.83
C PRO A 175 -3.36 -7.60 23.23
N ARG A 176 -3.09 -8.53 24.17
CA ARG A 176 -2.74 -8.20 25.57
C ARG A 176 -1.28 -7.75 25.71
N LEU A 177 -0.35 -8.41 25.02
CA LEU A 177 1.10 -8.15 25.14
C LEU A 177 1.55 -6.94 24.32
N LEU A 178 1.13 -6.85 23.06
CA LEU A 178 1.53 -5.78 22.14
C LEU A 178 0.56 -4.58 22.16
N GLY A 179 -0.57 -4.75 22.85
CA GLY A 179 -1.59 -3.72 23.00
C GLY A 179 -2.19 -3.29 21.64
N PRO A 180 -2.86 -2.13 21.60
CA PRO A 180 -3.47 -1.62 20.37
C PRO A 180 -2.45 -1.11 19.34
N GLY A 181 -1.15 -1.11 19.66
CA GLY A 181 -0.11 -0.52 18.80
C GLY A 181 -0.01 -1.17 17.43
N LEU A 182 -0.13 -2.49 17.39
CA LEU A 182 -0.05 -3.30 16.17
C LEU A 182 -1.34 -3.22 15.35
N ASN A 183 -2.49 -3.19 16.02
CA ASN A 183 -3.79 -3.02 15.37
C ASN A 183 -3.93 -1.62 14.74
N LYS A 184 -3.49 -0.57 15.46
CA LYS A 184 -3.47 0.81 14.94
C LYS A 184 -2.54 0.96 13.72
N ALA A 185 -1.50 0.14 13.64
CA ALA A 185 -0.61 0.09 12.47
C ALA A 185 -1.20 -0.70 11.29
N GLY A 186 -2.32 -1.40 11.45
CA GLY A 186 -2.94 -2.24 10.42
C GLY A 186 -2.19 -3.55 10.12
N LYS A 187 -1.25 -3.93 11.00
CA LYS A 187 -0.33 -5.06 10.80
C LYS A 187 -0.68 -6.25 11.68
N PHE A 188 -1.97 -6.46 11.98
CA PHE A 188 -2.37 -7.58 12.83
C PHE A 188 -1.89 -8.91 12.23
N PRO A 189 -1.30 -9.82 13.04
CA PRO A 189 -0.70 -11.03 12.52
C PRO A 189 -1.71 -11.98 11.88
N THR A 190 -1.29 -12.66 10.82
CA THR A 190 -2.05 -13.77 10.24
C THR A 190 -1.83 -15.02 11.08
N LEU A 191 -2.90 -15.79 11.29
CA LEU A 191 -2.85 -17.07 11.97
C LEU A 191 -2.06 -18.10 11.13
N VAL A 192 -1.22 -18.88 11.80
CA VAL A 192 -0.55 -20.07 11.26
C VAL A 192 -0.86 -21.24 12.19
N THR A 193 -1.30 -22.35 11.61
CA THR A 193 -1.51 -23.62 12.32
C THR A 193 -0.28 -24.50 12.14
N HIS A 194 -0.03 -25.42 13.08
CA HIS A 194 1.11 -26.34 13.00
C HIS A 194 1.00 -27.37 11.85
N GLN A 195 -0.18 -27.46 11.21
CA GLN A 195 -0.42 -28.36 10.08
C GLN A 195 -0.07 -27.72 8.75
N GLU A 196 -0.04 -26.39 8.68
CA GLU A 196 0.27 -25.65 7.46
C GLU A 196 1.78 -25.40 7.35
N SER A 197 2.33 -25.54 6.14
CA SER A 197 3.72 -25.15 5.90
C SER A 197 3.90 -23.64 6.07
N LEU A 198 4.83 -23.21 6.93
CA LEU A 198 5.16 -21.80 7.14
C LEU A 198 5.49 -21.08 5.81
N GLU A 199 6.16 -21.77 4.89
CA GLU A 199 6.54 -21.23 3.59
C GLU A 199 5.35 -20.81 2.72
N SER A 200 4.35 -21.68 2.61
CA SER A 200 3.13 -21.36 1.86
C SER A 200 2.43 -20.13 2.44
N LYS A 201 2.41 -20.00 3.77
CA LYS A 201 1.77 -18.84 4.42
C LYS A 201 2.55 -17.55 4.24
N VAL A 202 3.88 -17.62 4.24
CA VAL A 202 4.73 -16.48 3.95
C VAL A 202 4.53 -16.03 2.51
N ASN A 203 4.51 -16.95 1.55
CA ASN A 203 4.27 -16.64 0.13
C ASN A 203 2.86 -16.07 -0.09
N GLU A 204 1.85 -16.63 0.57
CA GLU A 204 0.48 -16.09 0.55
C GLU A 204 0.42 -14.68 1.12
N THR A 205 1.10 -14.43 2.24
CA THR A 205 1.15 -13.09 2.86
C THR A 205 1.87 -12.08 1.97
N LYS A 206 2.94 -12.49 1.29
CA LYS A 206 3.67 -11.63 0.33
C LYS A 206 2.86 -11.35 -0.93
N ALA A 207 2.04 -12.29 -1.36
CA ALA A 207 1.15 -12.15 -2.52
C ALA A 207 -0.14 -11.37 -2.19
N THR A 208 -0.51 -11.29 -0.92
CA THR A 208 -1.74 -10.63 -0.48
C THR A 208 -1.56 -9.12 -0.42
N VAL A 209 -2.46 -8.39 -1.06
CA VAL A 209 -2.58 -6.93 -0.96
C VAL A 209 -3.88 -6.56 -0.26
N LYS A 210 -3.80 -5.54 0.59
CA LYS A 210 -4.92 -5.05 1.39
C LYS A 210 -5.42 -3.73 0.82
N PHE A 211 -6.70 -3.71 0.48
CA PHE A 211 -7.46 -2.49 0.21
C PHE A 211 -8.09 -2.04 1.52
N GLN A 212 -7.64 -0.91 2.05
CA GLN A 212 -8.22 -0.33 3.24
C GLN A 212 -8.59 1.11 2.97
N LEU A 213 -9.89 1.39 2.95
CA LEU A 213 -10.38 2.75 2.90
C LEU A 213 -10.23 3.38 4.28
N LYS A 214 -9.42 4.44 4.35
CA LYS A 214 -9.26 5.27 5.56
C LYS A 214 -10.04 6.57 5.36
N LYS A 215 -9.52 7.70 5.87
CA LYS A 215 -10.10 9.03 5.66
C LYS A 215 -9.84 9.60 4.26
N VAL A 216 -8.89 9.02 3.52
CA VAL A 216 -8.46 9.49 2.20
C VAL A 216 -9.17 8.65 1.13
N LEU A 217 -9.68 9.32 0.09
CA LEU A 217 -10.39 8.70 -1.04
C LEU A 217 -9.44 8.02 -2.05
N CYS A 218 -8.14 8.27 -1.93
CA CYS A 218 -7.10 7.65 -2.73
C CYS A 218 -6.51 6.44 -1.98
N MET A 219 -6.34 5.33 -2.68
CA MET A 219 -5.67 4.14 -2.18
C MET A 219 -4.56 3.73 -3.16
N GLY A 220 -3.39 3.39 -2.63
CA GLY A 220 -2.27 2.84 -3.40
C GLY A 220 -2.03 1.38 -3.04
N VAL A 221 -1.86 0.53 -4.06
CA VAL A 221 -1.64 -0.92 -3.91
C VAL A 221 -0.51 -1.37 -4.82
N ALA A 222 0.43 -2.15 -4.29
CA ALA A 222 1.53 -2.71 -5.09
C ALA A 222 1.02 -3.87 -5.95
N VAL A 223 1.11 -3.72 -7.28
CA VAL A 223 0.61 -4.69 -8.24
C VAL A 223 1.72 -5.48 -8.94
N GLY A 224 2.96 -4.99 -8.92
CA GLY A 224 4.07 -5.70 -9.54
C GLY A 224 5.43 -5.06 -9.27
N ASN A 225 6.44 -5.58 -9.96
CA ASN A 225 7.78 -5.00 -9.99
C ASN A 225 8.31 -5.05 -11.43
N LEU A 226 9.34 -4.26 -11.72
CA LEU A 226 9.91 -4.19 -13.07
C LEU A 226 10.61 -5.48 -13.54
N SER A 227 10.92 -6.39 -12.62
CA SER A 227 11.50 -7.70 -12.97
C SER A 227 10.46 -8.71 -13.46
N MET A 228 9.16 -8.40 -13.32
CA MET A 228 8.09 -9.25 -13.80
C MET A 228 7.77 -8.97 -15.27
N GLU A 229 7.24 -9.98 -15.94
CA GLU A 229 6.74 -9.86 -17.30
C GLU A 229 5.51 -8.95 -17.34
N GLU A 230 5.37 -8.13 -18.38
CA GLU A 230 4.26 -7.18 -18.56
C GLU A 230 2.88 -7.87 -18.43
N LYS A 231 2.75 -9.07 -19.00
CA LYS A 231 1.53 -9.89 -18.90
C LYS A 231 1.17 -10.26 -17.46
N GLN A 232 2.17 -10.49 -16.61
CA GLN A 232 1.95 -10.81 -15.20
C GLN A 232 1.50 -9.59 -14.41
N ILE A 233 2.06 -8.42 -14.71
CA ILE A 233 1.64 -7.15 -14.12
C ILE A 233 0.19 -6.85 -14.50
N GLN A 234 -0.16 -7.04 -15.78
CA GLN A 234 -1.53 -6.87 -16.26
C GLN A 234 -2.53 -7.77 -15.51
N GLN A 235 -2.22 -9.05 -15.34
CA GLN A 235 -3.07 -9.98 -14.58
C GLN A 235 -3.28 -9.53 -13.14
N ASN A 236 -2.21 -9.06 -12.48
CA ASN A 236 -2.29 -8.54 -11.13
C ASN A 236 -3.15 -7.25 -11.05
N ILE A 237 -3.03 -6.34 -12.01
CA ILE A 237 -3.85 -5.12 -12.09
C ILE A 237 -5.32 -5.50 -12.26
N GLN A 238 -5.63 -6.37 -13.23
CA GLN A 238 -7.01 -6.77 -13.50
C GLN A 238 -7.65 -7.44 -12.29
N MET A 239 -6.93 -8.33 -11.60
CA MET A 239 -7.43 -8.95 -10.38
C MET A 239 -7.63 -7.93 -9.24
N SER A 240 -6.71 -6.98 -9.11
CA SER A 240 -6.79 -5.90 -8.10
C SER A 240 -8.01 -5.00 -8.31
N VAL A 241 -8.24 -4.55 -9.55
CA VAL A 241 -9.38 -3.68 -9.87
C VAL A 241 -10.70 -4.44 -9.77
N ASN A 242 -10.78 -5.66 -10.31
CA ASN A 242 -12.00 -6.47 -10.22
C ASN A 242 -12.41 -6.73 -8.76
N PHE A 243 -11.43 -7.04 -7.91
CA PHE A 243 -11.69 -7.21 -6.48
C PHE A 243 -12.15 -5.89 -5.83
N LEU A 244 -11.50 -4.77 -6.13
CA LEU A 244 -11.94 -3.47 -5.60
C LEU A 244 -13.38 -3.14 -6.01
N VAL A 245 -13.72 -3.30 -7.29
CA VAL A 245 -15.06 -3.03 -7.81
C VAL A 245 -16.11 -3.87 -7.07
N SER A 246 -15.80 -5.13 -6.76
CA SER A 246 -16.70 -6.01 -6.00
C SER A 246 -16.97 -5.57 -4.55
N LEU A 247 -16.12 -4.72 -3.98
CA LEU A 247 -16.29 -4.19 -2.63
C LEU A 247 -17.09 -2.87 -2.60
N LEU A 248 -17.22 -2.19 -3.73
CA LEU A 248 -17.88 -0.89 -3.83
C LEU A 248 -19.39 -1.05 -4.03
N THR A 249 -20.19 -0.28 -3.29
CA THR A 249 -21.67 -0.32 -3.35
C THR A 249 -22.23 0.01 -4.74
N LYS A 250 -21.55 0.89 -5.49
CA LYS A 250 -21.93 1.29 -6.85
C LYS A 250 -20.94 0.83 -7.92
N ASN A 251 -20.12 -0.18 -7.60
CA ASN A 251 -19.13 -0.77 -8.52
C ASN A 251 -18.26 0.32 -9.18
N TRP A 252 -18.31 0.42 -10.51
CA TRP A 252 -17.51 1.34 -11.34
C TRP A 252 -17.86 2.82 -11.16
N GLN A 253 -19.09 3.18 -10.78
CA GLN A 253 -19.47 4.60 -10.62
C GLN A 253 -18.70 5.31 -9.50
N ASN A 254 -18.20 4.53 -8.53
CA ASN A 254 -17.41 5.05 -7.42
C ASN A 254 -15.92 5.12 -7.77
N VAL A 255 -15.47 4.56 -8.89
CA VAL A 255 -14.07 4.64 -9.32
C VAL A 255 -13.90 5.92 -10.13
N SER A 256 -12.96 6.77 -9.72
CA SER A 256 -12.59 7.95 -10.49
C SER A 256 -11.60 7.55 -11.57
N ASP A 257 -11.87 8.00 -12.79
CA ASP A 257 -10.87 8.05 -13.85
C ASP A 257 -9.98 9.29 -13.66
N PRO A 258 -8.66 9.24 -13.96
CA PRO A 258 -7.86 8.08 -14.38
C PRO A 258 -7.24 7.29 -13.20
N LEU A 259 -6.94 6.01 -13.45
CA LEU A 259 -6.07 5.20 -12.60
C LEU A 259 -4.63 5.69 -12.73
N VAL A 260 -3.96 5.97 -11.61
CA VAL A 260 -2.59 6.47 -11.60
C VAL A 260 -1.64 5.32 -11.28
N PHE A 261 -0.60 5.16 -12.09
CA PHE A 261 0.46 4.19 -11.83
C PHE A 261 1.72 4.90 -11.37
N ILE A 262 2.32 4.42 -10.28
CA ILE A 262 3.53 4.99 -9.69
C ILE A 262 4.59 3.90 -9.59
N ALA A 263 5.77 4.16 -10.15
CA ALA A 263 6.96 3.36 -9.85
C ALA A 263 7.59 3.90 -8.56
N SER A 264 7.48 3.14 -7.47
CA SER A 264 8.01 3.52 -6.16
C SER A 264 9.36 2.84 -5.87
N MET A 265 10.25 3.59 -5.22
CA MET A 265 11.51 3.07 -4.68
C MET A 265 11.23 2.21 -3.44
N PRO A 266 12.04 1.14 -3.20
CA PRO A 266 11.87 0.26 -2.06
C PRO A 266 12.12 0.90 -0.69
#